data_AF-A0A7X3A918-F1
#
_entry.id   AF-A0A7X3A918-F1
#
_cell.length_a   1.000
_cell.length_b   1.000
_cell.length_c   1.000
_cell.angle_alpha   90.00
_cell.angle_beta   90.00
_cell.angle_gamma   90.00
#
_symmetry.space_group_name_H-M   'P 1'
#
loop_
_entity.id
_entity.type
_entity.pdbx_description
1 polymer ?
#
loop_
_entity_poly.entity_id
_entity_poly.type
_entity_poly.pdbx_seq_one_letter_code
_entity_poly.pdbx_strand_id
1 'polypeptide(L)'
;MKSSSFGSFAAKYAAGFGIFGFVIGIILFILYLAGIRIPVVIGTETYEGIVGSLFLLFASPVALSVIGFIISIFAFSARRK
;
A
#
# COMPACT_ATOMS: atom_id res chain seq x y z
N MET A 1 -9.44 -11.64 -28.60
CA MET A 1 -9.07 -10.99 -27.33
C MET A 1 -7.91 -11.74 -26.70
N LYS A 2 -6.74 -11.12 -26.52
CA LYS A 2 -5.56 -11.78 -25.93
C LYS A 2 -5.88 -12.09 -24.47
N SER A 3 -6.01 -13.36 -24.11
CA SER A 3 -6.22 -13.81 -22.73
C SER A 3 -5.07 -13.26 -21.88
N SER A 4 -5.30 -12.16 -21.17
CA SER A 4 -4.32 -11.65 -20.22
C SER A 4 -4.28 -12.65 -19.08
N SER A 5 -3.14 -13.34 -18.92
CA SER A 5 -2.87 -14.21 -17.78
C SER A 5 -3.25 -13.50 -16.48
N PHE A 6 -3.83 -14.24 -15.53
CA PHE A 6 -4.16 -13.75 -14.19
C PHE A 6 -2.98 -12.97 -13.57
N GLY A 7 -1.75 -13.43 -13.79
CA GLY A 7 -0.55 -12.74 -13.32
C GLY A 7 -0.38 -11.32 -13.89
N SER A 8 -0.69 -11.11 -15.18
CA SER A 8 -0.62 -9.78 -15.80
C SER A 8 -1.74 -8.86 -15.30
N PHE A 9 -2.91 -9.42 -15.00
CA PHE A 9 -4.02 -8.66 -14.42
C PHE A 9 -3.71 -8.25 -12.97
N ALA A 10 -3.28 -9.19 -12.14
CA ALA A 10 -2.90 -8.95 -10.75
C ALA A 10 -1.74 -7.95 -10.64
N ALA A 11 -0.72 -8.06 -11.50
CA ALA A 11 0.41 -7.14 -11.52
C ALA A 11 -0.01 -5.68 -11.80
N LYS A 12 -1.00 -5.45 -12.67
CA LYS A 12 -1.51 -4.09 -12.93
C LYS A 12 -2.16 -3.46 -11.70
N TYR A 13 -2.97 -4.24 -10.96
CA TYR A 13 -3.60 -3.77 -9.73
C TYR A 13 -2.56 -3.57 -8.62
N ALA A 14 -1.68 -4.54 -8.40
CA ALA A 14 -0.61 -4.42 -7.42
C ALA A 14 0.30 -3.21 -7.70
N ALA A 15 0.66 -2.95 -8.95
CA ALA A 15 1.44 -1.76 -9.32
C ALA A 15 0.69 -0.45 -9.06
N GLY A 16 -0.59 -0.36 -9.44
CA GLY A 16 -1.40 0.84 -9.20
C GLY A 16 -1.56 1.15 -7.70
N PHE A 17 -1.87 0.13 -6.90
CA PHE A 17 -1.99 0.28 -5.46
C PHE A 17 -0.65 0.50 -4.75
N GLY A 18 0.45 -0.07 -5.27
CA GLY A 18 1.80 0.20 -4.77
C GLY A 18 2.22 1.65 -4.97
N ILE A 19 1.94 2.23 -6.14
CA ILE A 19 2.17 3.67 -6.40
C ILE A 19 1.29 4.51 -5.48
N PHE A 20 0.01 4.15 -5.33
CA PHE A 20 -0.90 4.87 -4.44
C PHE A 20 -0.41 4.83 -2.98
N GLY A 21 0.07 3.68 -2.51
CA GLY A 21 0.63 3.56 -1.17
C GLY A 21 1.96 4.29 -0.99
N PHE A 22 2.77 4.39 -2.03
CA PHE A 22 3.95 5.24 -2.00
C PHE A 22 3.61 6.73 -1.89
N VAL A 23 2.62 7.20 -2.64
CA VAL A 23 2.14 8.59 -2.53
C VAL A 23 1.61 8.86 -1.13
N ILE A 24 0.79 7.97 -0.57
CA ILE A 24 0.30 8.10 0.80
C ILE A 24 1.45 8.11 1.82
N GLY A 25 2.40 7.18 1.70
CA GLY A 25 3.58 7.12 2.55
C GLY A 25 4.39 8.42 2.54
N ILE A 26 4.60 8.99 1.36
CA ILE A 26 5.27 10.29 1.21
C ILE A 26 4.48 11.40 1.91
N ILE A 27 3.16 11.47 1.71
CA ILE A 27 2.32 12.50 2.35
C ILE A 27 2.45 12.39 3.87
N LEU A 28 2.33 11.19 4.43
CA LEU A 28 2.47 10.96 5.88
C LEU A 28 3.87 11.35 6.38
N PHE A 29 4.91 11.06 5.60
CA PHE A 29 6.28 11.46 5.92
C PHE A 29 6.48 12.99 5.91
N ILE A 30 5.90 13.70 4.93
CA ILE A 30 5.93 15.17 4.86
C ILE A 30 5.17 15.77 6.04
N LEU A 31 3.99 15.25 6.38
CA LEU A 31 3.22 15.70 7.55
C LEU A 31 4.03 15.55 8.84
N TYR A 32 4.79 14.45 8.97
CA TYR A 32 5.71 14.26 10.07
C TYR A 32 6.82 15.32 10.12
N LEU A 33 7.45 15.64 8.97
CA LEU A 33 8.44 16.71 8.88
C LEU A 33 7.85 18.09 9.22
N ALA A 34 6.57 18.31 8.92
CA ALA A 34 5.84 19.52 9.28
C ALA A 34 5.46 19.59 10.79
N GLY A 35 5.87 18.60 11.60
CA GLY A 35 5.65 18.58 13.04
C GLY A 35 4.39 17.82 13.48
N ILE A 36 3.62 17.25 12.55
CA ILE A 36 2.48 16.40 12.90
C ILE A 36 2.99 15.02 13.29
N ARG A 37 3.08 14.76 14.59
CA ARG A 37 3.48 13.46 15.11
C ARG A 37 2.29 12.50 15.05
N ILE A 38 2.30 11.60 14.07
CA ILE A 38 1.37 10.48 14.00
C ILE A 38 2.02 9.31 14.74
N PRO A 39 1.53 8.92 15.94
CA PRO A 39 2.06 7.76 16.63
C PRO A 39 1.74 6.49 15.83
N VAL A 40 2.76 5.67 15.60
CA VAL A 40 2.63 4.43 14.83
C VAL A 40 2.70 3.26 15.79
N VAL A 41 1.60 2.52 15.91
CA VAL A 41 1.51 1.34 16.77
C VAL A 41 1.60 0.09 15.92
N ILE A 42 2.59 -0.77 16.21
CA ILE A 42 2.78 -2.04 15.53
C ILE A 42 2.90 -3.12 16.61
N GLY A 43 1.87 -3.96 16.71
CA GLY A 43 1.76 -4.93 17.80
C GLY A 43 1.57 -4.21 19.14
N THR A 44 2.50 -4.41 20.08
CA THR A 44 2.49 -3.79 21.42
C THR A 44 3.44 -2.60 21.54
N GLU A 45 4.27 -2.33 20.52
CA GLU A 45 5.27 -1.27 20.54
C GLU A 45 4.73 -0.01 19.85
N THR A 46 4.95 1.15 20.48
CA THR A 46 4.67 2.46 19.87
C THR A 46 5.98 3.04 19.36
N TYR A 47 6.08 3.20 18.04
CA TYR A 47 7.25 3.80 17.42
C TYR A 47 7.05 5.31 17.30
N GLU A 48 7.95 6.05 17.95
CA GLU A 48 7.95 7.51 17.90
C GLU A 48 8.98 8.07 16.92
N GLY A 49 8.72 9.30 16.49
CA GLY A 49 9.68 10.08 15.74
C GLY A 49 9.98 9.50 14.36
N ILE A 50 11.22 9.69 13.90
CA ILE A 50 11.67 9.34 12.54
C ILE A 50 11.49 7.85 12.24
N VAL A 51 11.64 6.99 13.25
CA VAL A 51 11.52 5.53 13.08
C VAL A 51 10.08 5.16 12.70
N GLY A 52 9.08 5.74 13.36
CA GLY A 52 7.66 5.55 13.01
C GLY A 52 7.33 6.07 11.61
N SER A 53 7.90 7.22 11.23
CA SER A 53 7.65 7.84 9.92
C SER A 53 8.26 7.06 8.76
N LEU A 54 9.49 6.56 8.94
CA LEU A 54 10.11 5.66 7.97
C LEU A 54 9.32 4.36 7.86
N PHE A 55 8.84 3.82 8.98
CA PHE A 55 7.99 2.64 8.95
C PHE A 55 6.71 2.89 8.17
N LEU A 56 6.00 4.00 8.38
CA LEU A 56 4.82 4.37 7.59
C LEU A 56 5.15 4.50 6.10
N LEU A 57 6.27 5.14 5.76
CA LEU A 57 6.69 5.35 4.38
C LEU A 57 6.93 4.03 3.63
N PHE A 58 7.51 3.02 4.28
CA PHE A 58 7.75 1.71 3.66
C PHE A 58 6.58 0.73 3.81
N ALA A 59 5.84 0.79 4.92
CA ALA A 59 4.73 -0.11 5.19
C ALA A 59 3.48 0.23 4.37
N SER A 60 3.23 1.51 4.08
CA SER A 60 2.05 1.92 3.31
C SER A 60 2.03 1.41 1.85
N PRO A 61 3.12 1.46 1.05
CA PRO A 61 3.16 0.81 -0.26
C PRO A 61 2.91 -0.69 -0.18
N VAL A 62 3.50 -1.38 0.81
CA VAL A 62 3.37 -2.84 0.97
C VAL A 62 1.94 -3.22 1.33
N ALA A 63 1.36 -2.56 2.33
CA ALA A 63 -0.02 -2.80 2.77
C ALA A 63 -1.02 -2.56 1.64
N LEU A 64 -0.87 -1.45 0.90
CA LEU A 64 -1.77 -1.15 -0.22
C LEU A 64 -1.57 -2.09 -1.41
N SER A 65 -0.33 -2.53 -1.68
CA SER A 65 -0.08 -3.55 -2.71
C SER A 65 -0.77 -4.87 -2.39
N VAL A 66 -0.79 -5.29 -1.12
CA VAL A 66 -1.53 -6.49 -0.67
C VAL A 66 -3.04 -6.30 -0.88
N ILE A 67 -3.59 -5.14 -0.52
CA ILE A 67 -5.00 -4.82 -0.77
C ILE A 67 -5.31 -4.85 -2.28
N GLY A 68 -4.46 -4.23 -3.10
CA GLY A 68 -4.60 -4.24 -4.56
C GLY A 68 -4.56 -5.65 -5.15
N PHE A 69 -3.70 -6.51 -4.61
CA PHE A 69 -3.65 -7.92 -4.99
C PHE A 69 -4.94 -8.67 -4.62
N ILE A 70 -5.45 -8.48 -3.41
CA ILE A 70 -6.73 -9.07 -2.96
C ILE A 70 -7.89 -8.62 -3.87
N ILE A 71 -7.99 -7.32 -4.14
CA ILE A 71 -8.99 -6.76 -5.06
C ILE A 71 -8.87 -7.38 -6.46
N SER A 72 -7.64 -7.59 -6.94
CA SER A 72 -7.41 -8.20 -8.25
C SER A 72 -7.94 -9.64 -8.34
N ILE A 73 -7.89 -10.42 -7.27
CA ILE A 73 -8.46 -11.78 -7.21
C ILE A 73 -9.98 -11.70 -7.40
N PHE A 74 -10.66 -10.85 -6.64
CA PHE A 74 -12.11 -10.71 -6.70
C PHE A 74 -12.57 -10.14 -8.05
N ALA A 75 -11.89 -9.10 -8.56
CA ALA A 75 -12.21 -8.50 -9.84
C ALA A 75 -12.01 -9.48 -11.01
N PHE A 76 -10.99 -10.33 -10.95
CA PHE A 76 -10.77 -11.37 -11.96
C PHE A 76 -11.83 -12.48 -11.89
N SER A 77 -12.22 -12.89 -10.68
CA SER A 77 -13.30 -13.86 -10.47
C SER A 77 -14.64 -13.34 -10.99
N ALA A 78 -14.97 -12.08 -10.73
CA ALA A 78 -16.18 -11.42 -11.23
C ALA A 78 -16.21 -11.31 -12.76
N ARG A 79 -15.06 -11.13 -13.41
CA ARG A 79 -14.94 -11.06 -14.88
C ARG A 79 -15.10 -12.40 -15.60
N ARG A 80 -14.98 -13.52 -14.88
CA ARG A 80 -15.13 -14.88 -15.43
C ARG A 80 -16.56 -15.42 -15.34
N LYS A 81 -17.45 -14.74 -14.62
CA LYS A 81 -18.90 -14.96 -14.66
C LYS A 81 -19.51 -14.16 -15.81
#